data_AF-A0AAV2ANY4-F1
#
_entry.id   AF-A0AAV2ANY4-F1
#
_cell.length_a   1.000
_cell.length_b   1.000
_cell.length_c   1.000
_cell.angle_alpha   90.00
_cell.angle_beta   90.00
_cell.angle_gamma   90.00
#
_symmetry.space_group_name_H-M   'P 1'
#
loop_
_entity.id
_entity.type
_entity.pdbx_description
1 polymer ?
#
loop_
_entity_poly.entity_id
_entity_poly.type
_entity_poly.pdbx_seq_one_letter_code
_entity_poly.pdbx_strand_id
1 'polypeptide(L)'
;MNHRARPITADDYKNFDFIFGMDENNIRDIKRMAPKNSTAKIELLGDYDPEGPCIIRDPYYDGDEGFEEVYQQCVRCCKAFLDKES
;
A
#
# COMPACT_ATOMS: atom_id res chain seq x y z
N MET A 1 12.43 0.24 -15.28
CA MET A 1 11.52 0.86 -14.31
C MET A 1 12.27 2.00 -13.64
N ASN A 2 11.80 3.24 -13.78
CA ASN A 2 12.40 4.39 -13.09
C ASN A 2 11.39 4.91 -12.07
N HIS A 3 11.57 4.50 -10.82
CA HIS A 3 10.87 5.10 -9.68
C HIS A 3 11.91 5.67 -8.73
N ARG A 4 11.64 6.84 -8.17
CA ARG A 4 12.50 7.47 -7.16
C ARG A 4 11.67 7.70 -5.92
N ALA A 5 12.21 7.32 -4.77
CA ALA A 5 11.57 7.60 -3.48
C ALA A 5 11.20 9.09 -3.39
N ARG A 6 9.95 9.36 -3.03
CA ARG A 6 9.42 10.70 -2.78
C ARG A 6 8.48 10.65 -1.57
N PRO A 7 8.35 11.75 -0.82
CA PRO A 7 7.32 11.86 0.20
C PRO A 7 5.92 11.91 -0.44
N ILE A 8 4.92 11.49 0.34
CA ILE A 8 3.52 11.80 0.04
C ILE A 8 3.25 13.29 0.27
N THR A 9 2.40 13.86 -0.56
CA THR A 9 2.06 15.28 -0.60
C THR A 9 0.56 15.46 -0.43
N ALA A 10 0.11 16.66 -0.05
CA ALA A 10 -1.32 16.96 0.10
C ALA A 10 -2.11 16.78 -1.21
N ASP A 11 -1.47 16.95 -2.37
CA ASP A 11 -2.11 16.78 -3.67
C ASP A 11 -2.34 15.31 -4.02
N ASP A 12 -1.51 14.40 -3.50
CA ASP A 12 -1.72 12.95 -3.69
C ASP A 12 -3.09 12.51 -3.15
N TYR A 13 -3.54 13.07 -2.03
CA TYR A 13 -4.85 12.78 -1.42
C TYR A 13 -6.06 13.23 -2.24
N LYS A 14 -5.84 14.04 -3.29
CA LYS A 14 -6.87 14.51 -4.22
C LYS A 14 -6.74 13.89 -5.61
N ASN A 15 -5.51 13.60 -6.01
CA ASN A 15 -5.18 13.10 -7.34
C ASN A 15 -5.34 11.57 -7.43
N PHE A 16 -5.33 10.85 -6.30
CA PHE A 16 -5.51 9.41 -6.26
C PHE A 16 -6.83 9.03 -5.57
N ASP A 17 -7.52 8.05 -6.14
CA ASP A 17 -8.73 7.48 -5.54
C ASP A 17 -8.40 6.56 -4.36
N PHE A 18 -7.24 5.90 -4.40
CA PHE A 18 -6.75 4.99 -3.38
C PHE A 18 -5.29 5.30 -3.02
N ILE A 19 -4.98 5.28 -1.73
CA ILE A 19 -3.63 5.33 -1.19
C ILE A 19 -3.47 4.10 -0.29
N PHE A 20 -2.58 3.19 -0.69
CA PHE A 20 -2.33 1.97 0.07
C PHE A 20 -1.13 2.11 1.01
N GLY A 21 -1.30 1.66 2.25
CA GLY A 21 -0.21 1.40 3.19
C GLY A 21 0.18 -0.08 3.18
N MET A 22 1.45 -0.38 3.47
CA MET A 22 1.93 -1.77 3.54
C MET A 22 1.71 -2.37 4.94
N ASP A 23 1.80 -1.53 5.97
CA ASP A 23 1.59 -1.87 7.37
C ASP A 23 0.74 -0.82 8.12
N GLU A 24 0.44 -1.11 9.38
CA GLU A 24 -0.37 -0.23 10.24
C GLU A 24 0.30 1.12 10.54
N ASN A 25 1.64 1.16 10.56
CA ASN A 25 2.38 2.39 10.82
C ASN A 25 2.27 3.34 9.62
N ASN A 26 2.39 2.82 8.40
CA ASN A 26 2.15 3.55 7.16
C ASN A 26 0.72 4.13 7.18
N ILE A 27 -0.28 3.32 7.48
CA ILE A 27 -1.67 3.79 7.54
C ILE A 27 -1.85 4.90 8.57
N ARG A 28 -1.27 4.75 9.76
CA ARG A 28 -1.33 5.76 10.81
C ARG A 28 -0.74 7.09 10.34
N ASP A 29 0.43 7.06 9.71
CA ASP A 29 1.12 8.26 9.25
C ASP A 29 0.42 8.89 8.05
N ILE A 30 -0.03 8.10 7.07
CA ILE A 30 -0.81 8.57 5.91
C ILE A 30 -2.11 9.22 6.37
N LYS A 31 -2.83 8.61 7.32
CA LYS A 31 -4.06 9.21 7.89
C LYS A 31 -3.78 10.49 8.66
N ARG A 32 -2.67 10.56 9.41
CA ARG A 32 -2.26 11.77 10.14
C ARG A 32 -1.95 12.94 9.20
N MET A 33 -1.39 12.64 8.02
CA MET A 33 -1.02 13.63 7.02
C MET A 33 -2.16 14.04 6.08
N ALA A 34 -3.28 13.31 6.11
CA ALA A 34 -4.41 13.55 5.21
C ALA A 34 -5.03 14.95 5.44
N PRO A 35 -5.18 15.79 4.40
CA PRO A 35 -5.90 17.04 4.51
C PRO A 35 -7.40 16.79 4.72
N LYS A 36 -8.11 17.75 5.33
CA LYS A 36 -9.56 17.63 5.61
C LYS A 36 -10.42 17.38 4.37
N ASN A 37 -9.96 17.81 3.19
CA ASN A 37 -10.62 17.62 1.91
C ASN A 37 -10.01 16.47 1.08
N SER A 38 -9.35 15.51 1.73
CA SER A 38 -8.92 14.27 1.10
C SER A 38 -10.13 13.54 0.49
N THR A 39 -10.00 13.10 -0.75
CA THR A 39 -10.98 12.24 -1.43
C THR A 39 -10.50 10.80 -1.55
N ALA A 40 -9.20 10.57 -1.36
CA ALA A 40 -8.59 9.25 -1.41
C ALA A 40 -9.10 8.32 -0.29
N LYS A 41 -9.35 7.05 -0.64
CA LYS A 41 -9.50 5.95 0.32
C LYS A 41 -8.12 5.52 0.80
N ILE A 42 -7.96 5.35 2.12
CA ILE A 42 -6.67 4.98 2.75
C ILE A 42 -6.83 3.61 3.43
N GLU A 43 -6.25 2.58 2.83
CA GLU A 43 -6.46 1.17 3.17
C GLU A 43 -5.15 0.38 3.14
N LEU A 44 -5.09 -0.78 3.80
CA LEU A 44 -3.93 -1.66 3.69
C LEU A 44 -3.99 -2.39 2.35
N LEU A 45 -2.86 -2.51 1.65
CA LEU A 45 -2.80 -3.35 0.46
C LEU A 45 -3.11 -4.82 0.82
N GLY A 46 -2.60 -5.28 1.97
CA GLY A 46 -2.80 -6.64 2.46
C GLY A 46 -4.24 -6.99 2.83
N ASP A 47 -5.16 -6.02 2.93
CA ASP A 47 -6.60 -6.30 3.11
C ASP A 47 -7.22 -7.00 1.89
N TYR A 48 -6.54 -6.94 0.74
CA TYR A 48 -6.98 -7.52 -0.53
C TYR A 48 -6.39 -8.91 -0.81
N ASP A 49 -5.62 -9.48 0.11
CA ASP A 49 -5.03 -10.80 -0.10
C ASP A 49 -6.12 -11.89 -0.13
N PRO A 50 -6.26 -12.68 -1.21
CA PRO A 50 -7.25 -13.75 -1.28
C PRO A 50 -7.02 -14.88 -0.27
N GLU A 51 -5.81 -14.99 0.30
CA GLU A 51 -5.48 -15.95 1.36
C GLU A 51 -5.90 -15.47 2.77
N GLY A 52 -6.40 -14.24 2.87
CA GLY A 52 -6.84 -13.58 4.10
C GLY A 52 -5.99 -12.35 4.42
N PRO A 53 -6.56 -11.33 5.11
CA PRO A 53 -5.86 -10.08 5.37
C PRO A 53 -4.48 -10.28 6.00
N CYS A 54 -3.47 -9.64 5.43
CA CYS A 54 -2.08 -9.76 5.86
C CYS A 54 -1.41 -8.38 6.04
N ILE A 55 -0.30 -8.37 6.77
CA ILE A 55 0.57 -7.19 6.86
C ILE A 55 1.80 -7.45 5.98
N ILE A 56 2.03 -6.54 5.03
CA ILE A 56 3.20 -6.60 4.16
C ILE A 56 4.35 -5.90 4.89
N ARG A 57 5.20 -6.68 5.54
CA ARG A 57 6.29 -6.18 6.37
C ARG A 57 7.43 -5.65 5.52
N ASP A 58 8.21 -4.73 6.08
CA ASP A 58 9.41 -4.21 5.42
C ASP A 58 10.51 -5.29 5.38
N PRO A 59 10.94 -5.77 4.19
CA PRO A 59 11.91 -6.84 4.05
C PRO A 59 13.37 -6.37 4.22
N TYR A 60 13.60 -5.12 4.63
CA TYR A 60 14.93 -4.50 4.68
C TYR A 60 16.00 -5.34 5.40
N TYR A 61 15.62 -6.16 6.37
CA TYR A 61 16.53 -7.00 7.15
C TYR A 61 16.46 -8.50 6.80
N ASP A 62 15.64 -8.91 5.84
CA ASP A 62 15.30 -10.32 5.58
C ASP A 62 16.06 -10.93 4.38
N GLY A 63 16.89 -10.14 3.71
CA GLY A 63 17.62 -10.58 2.51
C GLY A 63 16.69 -10.93 1.34
N ASP A 64 17.22 -11.56 0.30
CA ASP A 64 16.50 -11.77 -0.97
C ASP A 64 15.21 -12.59 -0.81
N GLU A 65 15.17 -13.54 0.14
CA GLU A 65 13.99 -14.37 0.40
C GLU A 65 12.81 -13.53 0.94
N GLY A 66 13.08 -12.60 1.86
CA GLY A 66 12.03 -11.70 2.37
C GLY A 66 11.51 -10.75 1.30
N PHE A 67 12.37 -10.27 0.41
CA PHE A 67 11.94 -9.45 -0.73
C PHE A 67 11.05 -10.23 -1.70
N GLU A 68 11.36 -11.49 -1.97
CA GLU A 68 10.52 -12.36 -2.81
C GLU A 68 9.16 -12.60 -2.16
N GLU A 69 9.10 -12.87 -0.85
CA GLU A 69 7.84 -13.05 -0.13
C GLU A 69 6.94 -11.80 -0.22
N VAL A 70 7.51 -10.62 0.07
CA VAL A 70 6.81 -9.33 -0.03
C VAL A 70 6.35 -9.05 -1.45
N TYR A 71 7.18 -9.37 -2.45
CA TYR A 71 6.80 -9.23 -3.86
C TYR A 71 5.58 -10.09 -4.20
N GLN A 72 5.57 -11.36 -3.79
CA GLN A 72 4.44 -12.27 -4.05
C GLN A 72 3.16 -11.79 -3.35
N GLN A 73 3.26 -11.31 -2.10
CA GLN A 73 2.13 -10.69 -1.39
C GLN A 73 1.57 -9.48 -2.17
N CYS A 74 2.44 -8.54 -2.57
CA CYS A 74 2.04 -7.38 -3.37
C CYS A 74 1.34 -7.78 -4.67
N VAL A 75 1.89 -8.76 -5.39
CA VAL A 75 1.33 -9.23 -6.66
C VAL A 75 -0.05 -9.85 -6.48
N ARG A 76 -0.23 -10.70 -5.46
CA ARG A 76 -1.55 -11.30 -5.16
C ARG A 76 -2.58 -10.23 -4.81
N CYS A 77 -2.24 -9.33 -3.89
CA CYS A 77 -3.15 -8.26 -3.44
C CYS A 77 -3.54 -7.34 -4.59
N CYS A 78 -2.58 -6.90 -5.42
CA CYS A 78 -2.86 -6.06 -6.58
C CYS A 78 -3.79 -6.74 -7.59
N LYS A 79 -3.60 -8.04 -7.85
CA LYS A 79 -4.48 -8.79 -8.75
C LYS A 79 -5.90 -8.86 -8.21
N ALA A 80 -6.06 -9.24 -6.94
CA ALA A 80 -7.36 -9.33 -6.30
C ALA A 80 -8.08 -7.97 -6.20
N PHE A 81 -7.34 -6.89 -5.94
CA PHE A 81 -7.87 -5.53 -5.98
C PHE A 81 -8.39 -5.17 -7.38
N LEU A 82 -7.61 -5.41 -8.43
CA LEU A 82 -8.01 -5.13 -9.81
C LEU A 82 -9.26 -5.91 -10.22
N ASP A 83 -9.35 -7.19 -9.84
CA ASP A 83 -10.52 -8.03 -10.15
C ASP A 83 -11.79 -7.54 -9.44
N LYS A 84 -11.66 -6.95 -8.24
CA LYS A 84 -12.78 -6.40 -7.46
C LYS A 84 -13.29 -5.05 -7.98
N GLU A 85 -12.40 -4.22 -8.50
CA GLU A 85 -12.73 -2.87 -9.00
C GLU A 85 -12.95 -2.82 -10.54
N SER A 86 -12.91 -3.97 -11.21
CA SER A 86 -13.19 -4.12 -12.65
C SER A 86 -14.69 -4.17 -13.00
#